data_AF-A0A952T938-F1
#
_entry.id   AF-A0A952T938-F1
#
_cell.length_a   1.000
_cell.length_b   1.000
_cell.length_c   1.000
_cell.angle_alpha   90.00
_cell.angle_beta   90.00
_cell.angle_gamma   90.00
#
_symmetry.space_group_name_H-M   'P 1'
#
loop_
_entity.id
_entity.type
_entity.pdbx_description
1 polymer ?
#
loop_
_entity_poly.entity_id
_entity_poly.type
_entity_poly.pdbx_seq_one_letter_code
_entity_poly.pdbx_strand_id
1 'polypeptide(L)'
;MLVLLFAVQGFSQSAECEIQVETKITTPARGRNNGKVRFEFSDKAKTYKIFLVNRNPSDARVPLRNNEAAELKEGFYDFVIVDGNGCSKQLTVTIKENQN
;
A
#
# COMPACT_ATOMS: atom_id res chain seq x y z
N MET A 1 -19.10 49.89 4.95
CA MET A 1 -18.82 49.19 3.68
C MET A 1 -18.48 47.75 4.03
N LEU A 2 -19.32 46.86 3.53
CA LEU A 2 -19.35 45.41 3.72
C LEU A 2 -18.21 44.75 2.93
N VAL A 3 -17.49 43.79 3.52
CA VAL A 3 -16.99 42.61 2.78
C VAL A 3 -17.14 41.38 3.68
N LEU A 4 -17.85 40.40 3.12
CA LEU A 4 -18.24 39.13 3.72
C LEU A 4 -17.09 38.11 3.73
N LEU A 5 -17.12 37.26 4.78
CA LEU A 5 -16.82 35.84 4.85
C LEU A 5 -16.08 35.18 3.66
N PHE A 6 -14.94 34.55 3.97
CA PHE A 6 -14.66 33.19 3.52
C PHE A 6 -14.10 32.38 4.67
N ALA A 7 -14.98 31.66 5.38
CA ALA A 7 -14.56 30.45 6.05
C ALA A 7 -14.28 29.41 4.95
N VAL A 8 -13.01 29.16 4.65
CA VAL A 8 -12.65 27.91 3.97
C VAL A 8 -12.74 26.84 5.06
N GLN A 9 -13.91 26.23 5.18
CA GLN A 9 -14.03 24.96 5.87
C GLN A 9 -13.25 23.96 5.03
N GLY A 10 -11.94 23.87 5.31
CA GLY A 10 -11.10 22.80 4.83
C GLY A 10 -11.79 21.49 5.17
N PHE A 11 -11.96 20.66 4.15
CA PHE A 11 -12.56 19.34 4.23
C PHE A 11 -12.23 18.68 5.56
N SER A 12 -13.26 18.43 6.38
CA SER A 12 -13.16 17.42 7.42
C SER A 12 -13.06 16.09 6.67
N GLN A 13 -11.85 15.76 6.21
CA GLN A 13 -11.55 14.43 5.71
C GLN A 13 -11.70 13.54 6.94
N SER A 14 -12.82 12.82 7.00
CA SER A 14 -13.15 11.90 8.09
C SER A 14 -11.89 11.11 8.47
N ALA A 15 -11.40 11.33 9.69
CA ALA A 15 -10.27 10.60 10.26
C ALA A 15 -10.61 9.12 10.51
N GLU A 16 -11.80 8.66 10.12
CA GLU A 16 -12.30 7.31 10.40
C GLU A 16 -11.87 6.28 9.36
N CYS A 17 -11.31 6.69 8.22
CA CYS A 17 -10.81 5.78 7.18
C CYS A 17 -9.43 6.19 6.67
N GLU A 18 -8.43 6.05 7.53
CA GLU A 18 -7.02 6.14 7.14
C GLU A 18 -6.28 4.87 7.56
N ILE A 19 -5.64 4.20 6.59
CA ILE A 19 -4.76 3.05 6.85
C ILE A 19 -3.32 3.57 6.95
N GLN A 20 -2.79 3.56 8.18
CA GLN A 20 -1.39 3.88 8.45
C GLN A 20 -0.52 2.64 8.24
N VAL A 21 0.37 2.69 7.25
CA VAL A 21 1.19 1.55 6.82
C VAL A 21 2.51 2.04 6.23
N GLU A 22 3.59 1.39 6.63
CA GLU A 22 4.92 1.54 6.07
C GLU A 22 5.31 0.30 5.23
N THR A 23 6.07 0.50 4.16
CA THR A 23 6.57 -0.59 3.31
C THR A 23 8.06 -0.77 3.46
N LYS A 24 8.51 -1.98 3.84
CA LYS A 24 9.92 -2.37 3.81
C LYS A 24 10.21 -3.14 2.53
N ILE A 25 11.14 -2.63 1.73
CA ILE A 25 11.52 -3.21 0.44
C ILE A 25 12.83 -3.97 0.59
N THR A 26 12.84 -5.24 0.17
CA THR A 26 14.07 -5.98 -0.11
C THR A 26 14.35 -5.90 -1.60
N THR A 27 15.45 -5.26 -1.97
CA THR A 27 15.87 -5.06 -3.35
C THR A 27 16.33 -6.38 -3.97
N PRO A 28 15.78 -6.80 -5.13
CA PRO A 28 16.26 -7.98 -5.84
C PRO A 28 17.70 -7.78 -6.33
N ALA A 29 18.47 -8.88 -6.38
CA ALA A 29 19.75 -8.88 -7.09
C ALA A 29 19.52 -8.79 -8.60
N ARG A 30 20.53 -8.31 -9.35
CA ARG A 30 20.42 -8.10 -10.79
C ARG A 30 19.94 -9.34 -11.54
N GLY A 31 18.87 -9.20 -12.33
CA GLY A 31 18.23 -10.26 -13.10
C GLY A 31 17.56 -11.36 -12.27
N ARG A 32 17.38 -11.17 -10.95
CA ARG A 32 16.74 -12.14 -10.05
C ARG A 32 15.38 -11.63 -9.60
N ASN A 33 14.51 -12.57 -9.23
CA ASN A 33 13.20 -12.32 -8.66
C ASN A 33 13.22 -12.57 -7.15
N ASN A 34 14.23 -12.14 -6.42
CA ASN A 34 14.34 -12.35 -4.97
C ASN A 34 13.97 -11.10 -4.15
N GLY A 35 13.33 -10.12 -4.78
CA GLY A 35 12.82 -8.92 -4.13
C GLY A 35 11.56 -9.19 -3.31
N LYS A 36 11.30 -8.32 -2.34
CA LYS A 36 10.16 -8.43 -1.43
C LYS A 36 9.61 -7.06 -1.05
N VAL A 37 8.31 -7.01 -0.77
CA VAL A 37 7.65 -5.88 -0.10
C VAL A 37 6.95 -6.42 1.13
N ARG A 38 7.31 -5.89 2.30
CA ARG A 38 6.68 -6.21 3.58
C ARG A 38 5.92 -5.00 4.10
N PHE A 39 4.71 -5.21 4.60
CA PHE A 39 3.84 -4.15 5.10
C PHE A 39 3.82 -4.13 6.62
N GLU A 40 4.07 -2.95 7.19
CA GLU A 40 4.06 -2.71 8.63
C GLU A 40 2.97 -1.70 8.97
N PHE A 41 1.82 -2.21 9.42
CA PHE A 41 0.69 -1.39 9.86
C PHE A 41 0.96 -0.76 11.22
N SER A 42 0.58 0.50 11.42
CA SER A 42 0.71 1.17 12.72
C SER A 42 -0.25 0.60 13.75
N ASP A 43 -1.50 0.33 13.35
CA ASP A 43 -2.49 -0.34 14.18
C ASP A 43 -2.42 -1.86 13.97
N LYS A 44 -1.87 -2.58 14.96
CA LYS A 44 -1.71 -4.04 14.96
C LYS A 44 -2.94 -4.80 15.43
N ALA A 45 -3.94 -4.13 16.00
CA ALA A 45 -5.17 -4.75 16.47
C ALA A 45 -6.14 -5.02 15.32
N LYS A 46 -6.07 -4.20 14.26
CA LYS A 46 -6.84 -4.41 13.04
C LYS A 46 -6.29 -5.55 12.18
N THR A 47 -7.21 -6.17 11.46
CA THR A 47 -6.88 -7.10 10.38
C THR A 47 -6.86 -6.35 9.05
N TYR A 48 -5.94 -6.76 8.17
CA TYR A 48 -5.78 -6.16 6.85
C TYR A 48 -5.70 -7.26 5.80
N LYS A 49 -6.33 -7.01 4.65
CA LYS A 49 -6.19 -7.80 3.43
C LYS A 49 -5.44 -6.96 2.42
N ILE A 50 -4.38 -7.51 1.85
CA ILE A 50 -3.55 -6.82 0.87
C ILE A 50 -3.65 -7.61 -0.43
N PHE A 51 -3.95 -6.94 -1.53
CA PHE A 51 -4.08 -7.53 -2.86
C PHE A 51 -3.06 -6.89 -3.78
N LEU A 52 -2.34 -7.70 -4.56
CA LEU A 52 -1.42 -7.23 -5.59
C LEU A 52 -2.14 -7.29 -6.93
N VAL A 53 -2.46 -6.13 -7.51
CA VAL A 53 -3.46 -6.06 -8.59
C VAL A 53 -2.86 -6.06 -9.99
N ASN A 54 -1.57 -5.79 -10.14
CA ASN A 54 -0.93 -5.58 -11.44
C ASN A 54 0.14 -6.63 -11.81
N ARG A 55 0.30 -7.72 -11.01
CA ARG A 55 1.25 -8.81 -11.30
C ARG A 55 0.59 -10.00 -12.00
N ASN A 56 -0.51 -10.51 -11.45
CA ASN A 56 -1.25 -11.66 -11.98
C ASN A 56 -2.75 -11.50 -11.64
N PRO A 57 -3.70 -11.84 -12.54
CA PRO A 57 -5.12 -11.78 -12.25
C PRO A 57 -5.57 -12.55 -11.00
N SER A 58 -4.86 -13.63 -10.65
CA SER A 58 -5.13 -14.42 -9.44
C SER A 58 -4.70 -13.69 -8.16
N ASP A 59 -3.62 -12.90 -8.21
CA ASP A 59 -3.12 -12.13 -7.05
C ASP A 59 -4.08 -11.00 -6.65
N ALA A 60 -4.89 -10.52 -7.61
CA ALA A 60 -5.93 -9.52 -7.33
C ALA A 60 -7.12 -10.09 -6.54
N ARG A 61 -7.23 -11.42 -6.42
CA ARG A 61 -8.37 -12.11 -5.76
C ARG A 61 -8.00 -12.78 -4.45
N VAL A 62 -6.71 -13.03 -4.22
CA VAL A 62 -6.21 -13.74 -3.04
C VAL A 62 -5.37 -12.77 -2.20
N PRO A 63 -5.71 -12.54 -0.93
CA PRO A 63 -4.93 -11.64 -0.10
C PRO A 63 -3.54 -12.24 0.19
N LEU A 64 -2.53 -11.37 0.27
CA LEU A 64 -1.17 -11.76 0.64
C LEU A 64 -1.15 -12.46 2.01
N ARG A 65 -0.26 -13.43 2.13
CA ARG A 65 0.06 -14.07 3.41
C ARG A 65 1.15 -13.30 4.13
N ASN A 66 1.08 -13.27 5.47
CA ASN A 66 2.11 -12.68 6.34
C ASN A 66 2.44 -11.20 6.03
N ASN A 67 1.51 -10.47 5.40
CA ASN A 67 1.72 -9.10 4.97
C ASN A 67 3.00 -8.92 4.12
N GLU A 68 3.29 -9.89 3.25
CA GLU A 68 4.49 -9.90 2.42
C GLU A 68 4.16 -10.32 0.98
N ALA A 69 4.63 -9.54 0.02
CA ALA A 69 4.75 -9.94 -1.37
C ALA A 69 6.20 -10.33 -1.63
N ALA A 70 6.41 -11.56 -2.12
CA ALA A 70 7.73 -12.10 -2.40
C ALA A 70 7.87 -12.45 -3.88
N GLU A 71 9.08 -12.85 -4.24
CA GLU A 71 9.46 -13.26 -5.59
C GLU A 71 9.36 -12.13 -6.64
N LEU A 72 9.66 -10.90 -6.22
CA LEU A 72 9.49 -9.71 -7.04
C LEU A 72 10.78 -9.38 -7.80
N LYS A 73 10.65 -9.03 -9.08
CA LYS A 73 11.70 -8.42 -9.91
C LYS A 73 11.65 -6.89 -9.78
N GLU A 74 12.57 -6.18 -10.42
CA GLU A 74 12.35 -4.74 -10.65
C GLU A 74 11.04 -4.47 -11.38
N GLY A 75 10.40 -3.36 -11.03
CA GLY A 75 9.12 -2.95 -11.59
C GLY A 75 8.26 -2.13 -10.62
N PHE A 76 7.04 -1.87 -11.05
CA PHE A 76 6.03 -1.14 -10.30
C PHE A 76 4.94 -2.12 -9.86
N TYR A 77 4.58 -2.09 -8.59
CA TYR A 77 3.59 -2.99 -7.99
C TYR A 77 2.50 -2.18 -7.32
N ASP A 78 1.27 -2.42 -7.74
CA ASP A 78 0.08 -1.75 -7.21
C ASP A 78 -0.60 -2.65 -6.20
N PHE A 79 -0.79 -2.12 -5.00
CA PHE A 79 -1.40 -2.80 -3.88
C PHE A 79 -2.70 -2.12 -3.48
N VAL A 80 -3.73 -2.92 -3.23
CA VAL A 80 -4.96 -2.50 -2.58
C VAL A 80 -4.99 -3.11 -1.19
N ILE A 81 -5.07 -2.28 -0.16
CA ILE A 81 -5.19 -2.69 1.23
C ILE A 81 -6.61 -2.41 1.68
N VAL A 82 -7.24 -3.38 2.33
CA VAL A 82 -8.57 -3.24 2.93
C VAL A 82 -8.49 -3.65 4.40
N ASP A 83 -8.95 -2.79 5.31
CA ASP A 83 -9.03 -3.13 6.74
C ASP A 83 -10.31 -3.93 7.07
N GLY A 84 -10.39 -4.45 8.29
CA GLY A 84 -11.56 -5.21 8.76
C GLY A 84 -12.89 -4.43 8.77
N ASN A 85 -12.83 -3.08 8.73
CA ASN A 85 -13.99 -2.20 8.73
C ASN A 85 -14.41 -1.81 7.30
N GLY A 86 -13.71 -2.30 6.27
CA GLY A 86 -13.97 -1.99 4.87
C GLY A 86 -13.31 -0.71 4.37
N CYS A 87 -12.47 -0.06 5.18
CA CYS A 87 -11.64 1.05 4.71
C CYS A 87 -10.62 0.54 3.70
N SER A 88 -10.31 1.32 2.65
CA SER A 88 -9.35 0.91 1.64
C SER A 88 -8.28 1.97 1.35
N LYS A 89 -7.07 1.50 1.01
CA LYS A 89 -5.93 2.33 0.61
C LYS A 89 -5.22 1.70 -0.59
N GLN A 90 -4.88 2.53 -1.57
CA GLN A 90 -4.05 2.13 -2.70
C GLN A 90 -2.61 2.60 -2.50
N LEU A 91 -1.64 1.77 -2.86
CA LEU A 91 -0.22 2.06 -2.80
C LEU A 91 0.47 1.54 -4.06
N THR A 92 1.32 2.37 -4.67
CA THR A 92 2.24 1.93 -5.72
C THR A 92 3.65 1.89 -5.16
N VAL A 93 4.29 0.72 -5.24
CA VAL A 93 5.68 0.52 -4.80
C VAL A 93 6.55 0.28 -6.03
N THR A 94 7.63 1.04 -6.12
CA THR A 94 8.67 0.81 -7.15
C THR A 94 9.81 0.01 -6.54
N ILE A 95 10.11 -1.14 -7.14
CA ILE A 95 11.28 -1.95 -6.81
C ILE A 95 12.32 -1.75 -7.91
N LYS A 96 13.54 -1.42 -7.51
CA LYS A 96 14.71 -1.37 -8.40
C LYS A 96 15.59 -2.58 -8.12
N GLU A 97 16.36 -3.05 -9.09
CA GLU A 97 17.39 -4.04 -8.85
C GLU A 97 18.64 -3.43 -8.20
N ASN A 98 19.33 -4.26 -7.39
CA ASN A 98 20.63 -3.90 -6.85
C ASN A 98 21.65 -3.86 -7.98
N GLN A 99 22.49 -2.82 -7.98
CA GLN A 99 23.48 -2.57 -9.03
C GLN A 99 24.81 -3.29 -8.79
N ASN A 100 24.92 -4.02 -7.67
CA ASN A 100 26.15 -4.64 -7.20
C ASN A 100 26.29 -6.10 -7.63
#